data_AF-A0A434TEN1-F1
#
_entry.id   AF-A0A434TEN1-F1
#
_cell.length_a   1.000
_cell.length_b   1.000
_cell.length_c   1.000
_cell.angle_alpha   90.00
_cell.angle_beta   90.00
_cell.angle_gamma   90.00
#
_symmetry.space_group_name_H-M   'P 1'
#
loop_
_entity.id
_entity.type
_entity.pdbx_description
1 polymer ?
#
loop_
_entity_poly.entity_id
_entity_poly.type
_entity_poly.pdbx_seq_one_letter_code
_entity_poly.pdbx_strand_id
1 'polypeptide(L)'
;MRVAIVWNYDCTGVINQFGQARPKEYRPDGAFESLVAALQESGHETLLCEGDKELLTKLERFMPPDPQARPSGIVFNRAEGIQGEHRYTHVPAMLEMAGVPYTGPSPLGHALTHDKVVTKRLMRDCGVPTPNFRVMRLGTESTGDLRFPVVVKPRLEECSLGLQLVYEPAQLRHAVEMI
;
A
#
# COMPACT_ATOMS: atom_id res chain seq x y z
N MET A 1 -2.95 -1.77 -26.73
CA MET A 1 -3.92 -2.20 -25.70
C MET A 1 -4.14 -1.08 -24.71
N ARG A 2 -5.22 -1.13 -23.94
CA ARG A 2 -5.57 -0.11 -22.93
C ARG A 2 -4.89 -0.40 -21.60
N VAL A 3 -4.24 0.61 -21.03
CA VAL A 3 -3.54 0.53 -19.74
C VAL A 3 -4.00 1.68 -18.86
N ALA A 4 -4.75 1.36 -17.80
CA ALA A 4 -5.10 2.36 -16.80
C ALA A 4 -4.03 2.39 -15.69
N ILE A 5 -3.43 3.54 -15.43
CA ILE A 5 -2.54 3.78 -14.31
C ILE A 5 -3.40 4.28 -13.14
N VAL A 6 -3.47 3.48 -12.08
CA VAL A 6 -4.28 3.79 -10.90
C VAL A 6 -3.37 4.16 -9.75
N TRP A 7 -3.64 5.30 -9.11
CA TRP A 7 -2.85 5.83 -8.01
C TRP A 7 -3.73 6.54 -6.99
N ASN A 8 -3.16 7.02 -5.88
CA ASN A 8 -3.84 7.91 -4.97
C ASN A 8 -3.01 9.18 -4.82
N TYR A 9 -3.44 10.27 -5.45
CA TYR A 9 -2.92 11.62 -5.22
C TYR A 9 -3.97 12.43 -4.46
N ASP A 10 -5.21 12.45 -4.96
CA ASP A 10 -6.34 12.98 -4.22
C ASP A 10 -6.91 11.92 -3.26
N CYS A 11 -6.84 12.21 -1.96
CA CYS A 11 -7.34 11.33 -0.91
C CYS A 11 -8.76 11.72 -0.44
N THR A 12 -9.46 12.59 -1.17
CA THR A 12 -10.82 13.04 -0.83
C THR A 12 -11.93 12.25 -1.53
N GLY A 13 -11.59 11.39 -2.50
CA GLY A 13 -12.53 10.58 -3.30
C GLY A 13 -13.23 9.44 -2.54
N VAL A 14 -13.68 9.67 -1.32
CA VAL A 14 -14.43 8.73 -0.47
C VAL A 14 -15.81 9.28 -0.16
N ILE A 15 -16.75 8.41 0.25
CA ILE A 15 -18.08 8.87 0.71
C ILE A 15 -17.95 9.56 2.06
N ASN A 16 -17.17 8.98 2.99
CA ASN A 16 -16.89 9.51 4.31
C ASN A 16 -15.44 9.19 4.72
N GLN A 17 -14.86 10.04 5.56
CA GLN A 17 -13.55 9.77 6.17
C GLN A 17 -13.70 8.96 7.46
N PHE A 18 -12.90 7.91 7.61
CA PHE A 18 -12.89 7.08 8.83
C PHE A 18 -11.54 6.39 9.04
N GLY A 19 -11.32 5.96 10.29
CA GLY A 19 -10.13 5.20 10.67
C GLY A 19 -8.84 6.00 10.46
N GLN A 20 -7.76 5.28 10.19
CA GLN A 20 -6.46 5.90 9.94
C GLN A 20 -6.41 6.43 8.50
N ALA A 21 -6.20 7.74 8.35
CA ALA A 21 -5.93 8.35 7.04
C ALA A 21 -4.53 7.95 6.55
N ARG A 22 -4.36 7.91 5.23
CA ARG A 22 -3.03 7.80 4.64
C ARG A 22 -2.16 8.99 5.10
N PRO A 23 -0.92 8.74 5.58
CA PRO A 23 0.00 9.82 5.92
C PRO A 23 0.29 10.73 4.72
N LYS A 24 0.51 12.02 4.98
CA LYS A 24 0.98 12.94 3.95
C LYS A 24 2.44 12.65 3.64
N GLU A 25 2.70 11.93 2.56
CA GLU A 25 4.06 11.76 2.04
C GLU A 25 4.42 12.86 1.05
N TYR A 26 5.67 13.31 1.13
CA TYR A 26 6.28 14.12 0.07
C TYR A 26 6.62 13.19 -1.09
N ARG A 27 5.92 13.32 -2.21
CA ARG A 27 6.26 12.62 -3.45
C ARG A 27 7.01 13.58 -4.37
N PRO A 28 8.20 13.20 -4.88
CA PRO A 28 8.90 14.00 -5.87
C PRO A 28 8.12 14.05 -7.19
N ASP A 29 8.19 15.20 -7.85
CA ASP A 29 7.52 15.50 -9.11
C ASP A 29 8.08 14.64 -10.28
N GLY A 30 7.23 14.22 -11.23
CA GLY A 30 7.66 13.73 -12.55
C GLY A 30 7.68 12.21 -12.79
N ALA A 31 7.52 11.38 -11.75
CA ALA A 31 7.62 9.92 -11.89
C ALA A 31 6.45 9.31 -12.69
N PHE A 32 5.27 9.94 -12.63
CA PHE A 32 4.07 9.43 -13.29
C PHE A 32 4.02 9.83 -14.76
N GLU A 33 4.46 11.04 -15.07
CA GLU A 33 4.62 11.57 -16.42
C GLU A 33 5.56 10.66 -17.22
N SER A 34 6.67 10.26 -16.60
CA SER A 34 7.63 9.34 -17.21
C SER A 34 7.03 7.95 -17.49
N LEU A 35 6.22 7.42 -16.56
CA LEU A 35 5.53 6.13 -16.74
C LEU A 35 4.48 6.21 -17.86
N VAL A 36 3.66 7.25 -17.87
CA VAL A 36 2.63 7.47 -18.89
C VAL A 36 3.28 7.62 -20.27
N ALA A 37 4.33 8.44 -20.37
CA ALA A 37 5.08 8.63 -21.61
C ALA A 37 5.64 7.29 -22.13
N ALA A 38 6.31 6.50 -21.29
CA ALA A 38 6.87 5.22 -21.70
C ALA A 38 5.80 4.23 -22.22
N LEU A 39 4.63 4.20 -21.58
CA LEU A 39 3.51 3.36 -22.03
C LEU A 39 2.94 3.84 -23.38
N GLN A 40 2.79 5.14 -23.56
CA GLN A 40 2.30 5.75 -24.80
C GLN A 40 3.30 5.56 -25.95
N GLU A 41 4.60 5.76 -25.71
CA GLU A 41 5.69 5.50 -26.66
C GLU A 41 5.74 4.04 -27.10
N SER A 42 5.32 3.12 -26.22
CA SER A 42 5.17 1.69 -26.51
C SER A 42 3.87 1.34 -27.27
N GLY A 43 3.05 2.32 -27.64
CA GLY A 43 1.81 2.15 -28.40
C GLY A 43 0.59 1.74 -27.57
N HIS A 44 0.61 1.97 -26.26
CA HIS A 44 -0.55 1.74 -25.39
C HIS A 44 -1.45 2.98 -25.31
N GLU A 45 -2.77 2.74 -25.30
CA GLU A 45 -3.73 3.78 -24.93
C GLU A 45 -3.77 3.85 -23.40
N THR A 46 -3.56 5.04 -22.82
CA THR A 46 -3.39 5.19 -21.37
C THR A 46 -4.48 6.03 -20.73
N LEU A 47 -4.92 5.64 -19.53
CA LEU A 47 -5.75 6.46 -18.64
C LEU A 47 -5.02 6.63 -17.30
N LEU A 48 -4.87 7.86 -16.81
CA LEU A 48 -4.45 8.12 -15.43
C LEU A 48 -5.70 8.39 -14.59
N CYS A 49 -5.89 7.67 -13.48
CA CYS A 49 -7.06 7.88 -12.61
C CYS A 49 -6.80 7.55 -11.14
N GLU A 50 -7.57 8.21 -10.27
CA GLU A 50 -7.54 7.98 -8.82
C GLU A 50 -8.15 6.61 -8.44
N GLY A 51 -7.51 5.95 -7.48
CA GLY A 51 -7.97 4.72 -6.83
C GLY A 51 -8.98 5.03 -5.73
N ASP A 52 -10.13 5.56 -6.15
CA ASP A 52 -11.16 6.14 -5.30
C ASP A 52 -12.54 5.49 -5.52
N LYS A 53 -13.60 6.07 -4.93
CA LYS A 53 -14.97 5.56 -5.06
C LYS A 53 -15.49 5.50 -6.51
N GLU A 54 -14.87 6.24 -7.43
CA GLU A 54 -15.30 6.36 -8.83
C GLU A 54 -14.47 5.47 -9.77
N LEU A 55 -13.46 4.77 -9.25
CA LEU A 55 -12.52 3.98 -10.04
C LEU A 55 -13.23 3.04 -11.01
N LEU A 56 -14.17 2.22 -10.53
CA LEU A 56 -14.84 1.23 -11.38
C LEU A 56 -15.62 1.88 -12.53
N THR A 57 -16.32 2.99 -12.25
CA THR A 57 -17.04 3.75 -13.28
C THR A 57 -16.09 4.31 -14.35
N LYS A 58 -14.90 4.79 -13.95
CA LYS A 58 -13.89 5.29 -14.88
C LYS A 58 -13.30 4.15 -15.73
N LEU A 59 -13.02 3.01 -15.11
CA LEU A 59 -12.50 1.83 -15.80
C LEU A 59 -13.50 1.24 -16.78
N GLU A 60 -14.78 1.12 -16.42
CA GLU A 60 -15.82 0.58 -17.32
C GLU A 60 -15.98 1.44 -18.59
N ARG A 61 -15.84 2.76 -18.49
CA ARG A 61 -15.85 3.65 -19.65
C ARG A 61 -14.63 3.48 -20.54
N PHE A 62 -13.46 3.30 -19.95
CA PHE A 62 -12.19 3.22 -20.67
C PHE A 62 -11.97 1.84 -21.28
N MET A 63 -12.20 0.78 -20.52
CA MET A 63 -12.07 -0.63 -20.90
C MET A 63 -13.41 -1.36 -20.69
N PRO A 64 -14.41 -1.11 -21.56
CA PRO A 64 -15.73 -1.72 -21.42
C PRO A 64 -15.66 -3.25 -21.53
N PRO A 65 -16.66 -3.94 -20.96
CA PRO A 65 -16.78 -5.39 -21.05
C PRO A 65 -16.79 -5.87 -22.51
N ASP A 66 -15.99 -6.88 -22.82
CA ASP A 66 -16.04 -7.60 -24.09
C ASP A 66 -17.19 -8.62 -24.07
N PRO A 67 -17.97 -8.80 -25.15
CA PRO A 67 -19.05 -9.80 -25.20
C PRO A 67 -18.59 -11.24 -24.95
N GLN A 68 -17.29 -11.55 -25.12
CA GLN A 68 -16.71 -12.86 -24.86
C GLN A 68 -15.99 -12.91 -23.51
N ALA A 69 -16.21 -11.93 -22.62
CA ALA A 69 -15.60 -11.79 -21.31
C ALA A 69 -14.06 -11.74 -21.34
N ARG A 70 -13.46 -11.32 -22.45
CA ARG A 70 -12.01 -11.12 -22.56
C ARG A 70 -11.63 -9.73 -22.03
N PRO A 71 -10.56 -9.60 -21.23
CA PRO A 71 -10.11 -8.29 -20.80
C PRO A 71 -9.75 -7.39 -22.00
N SER A 72 -10.36 -6.22 -22.08
CA SER A 72 -10.07 -5.20 -23.12
C SER A 72 -8.94 -4.24 -22.72
N GLY A 73 -8.40 -4.40 -21.51
CA GLY A 73 -7.29 -3.64 -20.96
C GLY A 73 -6.75 -4.27 -19.66
N ILE A 74 -5.79 -3.56 -19.06
CA ILE A 74 -5.15 -3.92 -17.79
C ILE A 74 -4.97 -2.65 -16.93
N VAL A 75 -4.96 -2.82 -15.61
CA VAL A 75 -4.55 -1.78 -14.67
C VAL A 75 -3.09 -1.94 -14.26
N PHE A 76 -2.29 -0.89 -14.48
CA PHE A 76 -1.00 -0.74 -13.83
C PHE A 76 -1.21 -0.16 -12.43
N ASN A 77 -1.19 -1.00 -11.39
CA ASN A 77 -1.54 -0.58 -10.04
C ASN A 77 -0.36 0.12 -9.34
N ARG A 78 -0.58 1.38 -8.96
CA ARG A 78 0.33 2.24 -8.16
C ARG A 78 -0.41 2.84 -6.96
N ALA A 79 -1.57 2.32 -6.62
CA ALA A 79 -2.41 2.81 -5.54
C ALA A 79 -1.88 2.34 -4.18
N GLU A 80 -2.01 3.22 -3.20
CA GLU A 80 -1.65 2.96 -1.79
C GLU A 80 -2.89 2.98 -0.89
N GLY A 81 -4.07 3.21 -1.47
CA GLY A 81 -5.33 3.43 -0.77
C GLY A 81 -5.40 4.80 -0.08
N ILE A 82 -6.57 5.07 0.49
CA ILE A 82 -6.93 6.39 1.04
C ILE A 82 -6.96 6.38 2.57
N GLN A 83 -7.54 5.33 3.16
CA GLN A 83 -7.80 5.24 4.60
C GLN A 83 -8.01 3.79 5.05
N GLY A 84 -8.02 3.55 6.36
CA GLY A 84 -8.19 2.22 6.96
C GLY A 84 -6.87 1.46 7.14
N GLU A 85 -6.92 0.37 7.90
CA GLU A 85 -5.70 -0.37 8.31
C GLU A 85 -4.99 -1.06 7.13
N HIS A 86 -5.75 -1.61 6.19
CA HIS A 86 -5.23 -2.39 5.06
C HIS A 86 -5.50 -1.70 3.71
N ARG A 87 -5.27 -0.38 3.67
CA ARG A 87 -5.60 0.51 2.54
C ARG A 87 -5.05 0.05 1.17
N TYR A 88 -3.90 -0.60 1.13
CA TYR A 88 -3.29 -1.14 -0.10
C TYR A 88 -4.13 -2.25 -0.77
N THR A 89 -5.06 -2.87 -0.05
CA THR A 89 -5.92 -3.93 -0.58
C THR A 89 -7.08 -3.38 -1.41
N HIS A 90 -7.43 -2.10 -1.25
CA HIS A 90 -8.67 -1.53 -1.79
C HIS A 90 -8.76 -1.67 -3.31
N VAL A 91 -7.75 -1.18 -4.02
CA VAL A 91 -7.74 -1.19 -5.49
C VAL A 91 -7.69 -2.63 -6.02
N PRO A 92 -6.74 -3.49 -5.62
CA PRO A 92 -6.74 -4.90 -6.03
C PRO A 92 -8.09 -5.60 -5.78
N ALA A 93 -8.74 -5.38 -4.63
CA ALA A 93 -10.02 -6.02 -4.32
C ALA A 93 -11.15 -5.53 -5.23
N MET A 94 -11.19 -4.23 -5.54
CA MET A 94 -12.14 -3.67 -6.50
C MET A 94 -11.90 -4.23 -7.91
N LEU A 95 -10.65 -4.40 -8.32
CA LEU A 95 -10.29 -4.91 -9.64
C LEU A 95 -10.60 -6.41 -9.79
N GLU A 96 -10.31 -7.23 -8.77
CA GLU A 96 -10.72 -8.64 -8.75
C GLU A 96 -12.25 -8.77 -8.83
N MET A 97 -12.99 -7.93 -8.07
CA MET A 97 -14.46 -7.90 -8.14
C MET A 97 -14.96 -7.51 -9.54
N ALA A 98 -14.30 -6.56 -10.19
CA ALA A 98 -14.69 -6.08 -11.52
C ALA A 98 -14.20 -6.96 -12.68
N GLY A 99 -13.41 -8.01 -12.41
CA GLY A 99 -12.82 -8.86 -13.45
C GLY A 99 -11.77 -8.14 -14.30
N VAL A 100 -11.11 -7.13 -13.76
CA VAL A 100 -10.08 -6.34 -14.45
C VAL A 100 -8.69 -6.87 -14.08
N PRO A 101 -7.88 -7.35 -15.04
CA PRO A 101 -6.51 -7.75 -14.76
C PRO A 101 -5.66 -6.57 -14.28
N TYR A 102 -4.66 -6.82 -13.44
CA TYR A 102 -3.79 -5.77 -12.94
C TYR A 102 -2.38 -6.25 -12.61
N THR A 103 -1.44 -5.31 -12.51
CA THR A 103 -0.06 -5.57 -12.09
C THR A 103 0.07 -5.57 -10.56
N GLY A 104 0.98 -6.39 -10.04
CA GLY A 104 1.32 -6.42 -8.61
C GLY A 104 0.56 -7.49 -7.80
N PRO A 105 0.64 -7.42 -6.46
CA PRO A 105 0.10 -8.43 -5.56
C PRO A 105 -1.44 -8.49 -5.50
N SER A 106 -1.99 -9.66 -5.17
CA SER A 106 -3.40 -9.81 -4.81
C SER A 106 -3.77 -9.06 -3.51
N PRO A 107 -5.06 -8.88 -3.17
CA PRO A 107 -5.48 -8.33 -1.89
C PRO A 107 -4.86 -9.08 -0.71
N LEU A 108 -4.82 -10.41 -0.78
CA LEU A 108 -4.16 -11.23 0.24
C LEU A 108 -2.65 -10.95 0.28
N GLY A 109 -2.00 -10.87 -0.89
CA GLY A 109 -0.59 -10.51 -0.99
C GLY A 109 -0.29 -9.19 -0.26
N HIS A 110 -1.02 -8.13 -0.59
CA HIS A 110 -0.89 -6.83 0.08
C HIS A 110 -1.17 -6.90 1.59
N ALA A 111 -2.23 -7.58 2.01
CA ALA A 111 -2.57 -7.71 3.43
C ALA A 111 -1.45 -8.39 4.24
N LEU A 112 -0.84 -9.42 3.66
CA LEU A 112 0.24 -10.17 4.32
C LEU A 112 1.55 -9.39 4.36
N THR A 113 1.93 -8.70 3.28
CA THR A 113 3.24 -8.04 3.15
C THR A 113 3.28 -6.65 3.78
N HIS A 114 2.15 -5.94 3.84
CA HIS A 114 2.08 -4.61 4.43
C HIS A 114 2.17 -4.65 5.97
N ASP A 115 1.61 -5.70 6.57
CA ASP A 115 1.68 -5.90 8.01
C ASP A 115 2.98 -6.62 8.41
N LYS A 116 3.93 -5.83 8.92
CA LYS A 116 5.24 -6.33 9.37
C LYS A 116 5.13 -7.40 10.45
N VAL A 117 4.08 -7.39 11.29
CA VAL A 117 3.89 -8.40 12.32
C VAL A 117 3.47 -9.72 11.70
N VAL A 118 2.47 -9.69 10.81
CA VAL A 118 1.98 -10.88 10.10
C VAL A 118 3.09 -11.45 9.21
N THR A 119 3.75 -10.63 8.40
CA THR A 119 4.88 -11.04 7.56
C THR A 119 5.94 -11.77 8.39
N LYS A 120 6.39 -11.18 9.51
CA LYS A 120 7.45 -11.78 10.34
C LYS A 120 7.01 -13.08 11.01
N ARG A 121 5.73 -13.22 11.38
CA ARG A 121 5.20 -14.48 11.92
C ARG A 121 5.23 -15.58 10.87
N LEU A 122 4.75 -15.30 9.66
CA LEU A 122 4.78 -16.25 8.55
C LEU A 122 6.21 -16.63 8.12
N MET A 123 7.12 -15.65 8.07
CA MET A 123 8.54 -15.95 7.81
C MET A 123 9.09 -16.97 8.80
N ARG A 124 8.86 -16.77 10.10
CA ARG A 124 9.31 -17.71 11.15
C ARG A 124 8.68 -19.08 11.03
N ASP A 125 7.38 -19.14 10.76
CA ASP A 125 6.63 -20.39 10.58
C ASP A 125 7.20 -21.21 9.41
N CYS A 126 7.58 -20.55 8.33
CA CYS A 126 8.24 -21.16 7.18
C CYS A 126 9.75 -21.39 7.35
N GLY A 127 10.32 -21.14 8.53
CA GLY A 127 11.76 -21.30 8.78
C GLY A 127 12.66 -20.24 8.11
N VAL A 128 12.08 -19.15 7.59
CA VAL A 128 12.82 -18.02 7.01
C VAL A 128 13.29 -17.09 8.14
N PRO A 129 14.60 -16.81 8.27
CA PRO A 129 15.11 -15.94 9.32
C PRO A 129 14.53 -14.52 9.25
N THR A 130 14.21 -13.95 10.41
CA THR A 130 13.76 -12.56 10.53
C THR A 130 14.20 -11.97 11.88
N PRO A 131 14.49 -10.66 11.99
CA PRO A 131 14.92 -10.06 13.25
C PRO A 131 13.91 -10.29 14.37
N ASN A 132 14.43 -10.57 15.57
CA ASN A 132 13.62 -10.63 16.78
C ASN A 132 12.83 -9.34 16.96
N PHE A 133 11.56 -9.48 17.34
CA PHE A 133 10.64 -8.34 17.43
C PHE A 133 9.66 -8.50 18.58
N ARG A 134 9.14 -7.37 19.01
CA ARG A 134 8.02 -7.23 19.94
C ARG A 134 7.00 -6.28 19.32
N VAL A 135 5.73 -6.48 19.64
CA VAL A 135 4.65 -5.57 19.27
C VAL A 135 4.35 -4.75 20.49
N MET A 136 4.39 -3.42 20.35
CA MET A 136 4.14 -2.49 21.44
C MET A 136 2.89 -1.67 21.11
N ARG A 137 2.17 -1.27 22.15
CA ARG A 137 1.15 -0.22 22.11
C ARG A 137 1.56 0.86 23.11
N LEU A 138 1.08 2.07 22.91
CA LEU A 138 1.30 3.16 23.85
C LEU A 138 0.92 2.73 25.28
N GLY A 139 1.83 2.91 26.24
CA GLY A 139 1.68 2.54 27.64
C GLY A 139 2.02 1.09 27.97
N THR A 140 2.51 0.29 27.01
CA THR A 140 2.91 -1.12 27.21
C THR A 140 4.33 -1.40 26.73
N GLU A 141 5.16 -0.37 26.66
CA GLU A 141 6.50 -0.43 26.08
C GLU A 141 7.43 -1.33 26.91
N SER A 142 7.94 -2.40 26.30
CA SER A 142 8.95 -3.26 26.91
C SER A 142 9.74 -4.01 25.83
N THR A 143 11.07 -3.94 25.90
CA THR A 143 11.93 -4.68 24.99
C THR A 143 11.92 -6.19 25.26
N GLY A 144 11.51 -6.62 26.46
CA GLY A 144 11.75 -7.99 26.93
C GLY A 144 13.21 -8.36 26.74
N ASP A 145 13.46 -9.41 25.97
CA ASP A 145 14.81 -9.94 25.71
C ASP A 145 15.53 -9.27 24.53
N LEU A 146 14.94 -8.25 23.90
CA LEU A 146 15.62 -7.51 22.83
C LEU A 146 16.77 -6.67 23.41
N ARG A 147 17.94 -6.74 22.76
CA ARG A 147 19.13 -5.97 23.12
C ARG A 147 19.22 -4.71 22.28
N PHE A 148 19.66 -3.62 22.91
CA PHE A 148 19.91 -2.36 22.23
C PHE A 148 21.19 -2.42 21.36
N PRO A 149 21.26 -1.62 20.28
CA PRO A 149 20.21 -0.73 19.79
C PRO A 149 19.04 -1.50 19.14
N VAL A 150 17.83 -0.96 19.24
CA VAL A 150 16.62 -1.51 18.62
C VAL A 150 16.05 -0.55 17.57
N VAL A 151 15.40 -1.08 16.54
CA VAL A 151 14.67 -0.29 15.55
C VAL A 151 13.19 -0.27 15.93
N VAL A 152 12.66 0.92 16.19
CA VAL A 152 11.23 1.19 16.39
C VAL A 152 10.64 1.67 15.06
N LYS A 153 9.49 1.14 14.67
CA LYS A 153 8.80 1.53 13.42
C LYS A 153 7.30 1.20 13.47
N PRO A 154 6.45 1.96 12.76
CA PRO A 154 5.04 1.64 12.65
C PRO A 154 4.81 0.25 12.03
N ARG A 155 3.77 -0.45 12.53
CA ARG A 155 3.35 -1.76 12.02
C ARG A 155 3.01 -1.71 10.53
N LEU A 156 2.27 -0.66 10.12
CA LEU A 156 1.58 -0.56 8.84
C LEU A 156 2.07 0.61 7.95
N GLU A 157 3.23 1.22 8.22
CA GLU A 157 3.73 2.32 7.37
C GLU A 157 4.95 1.93 6.52
N GLU A 158 5.17 2.68 5.44
CA GLU A 158 6.23 2.43 4.46
C GLU A 158 7.22 3.61 4.40
N CYS A 159 8.10 3.63 3.41
CA CYS A 159 9.01 4.77 3.14
C CYS A 159 9.87 5.25 4.34
N SER A 160 10.17 4.34 5.28
CA SER A 160 10.85 4.66 6.56
C SER A 160 10.11 5.69 7.43
N LEU A 161 8.83 5.94 7.16
CA LEU A 161 7.99 6.83 7.95
C LEU A 161 7.92 6.33 9.39
N GLY A 162 8.24 7.22 10.34
CA GLY A 162 8.27 6.91 11.77
C GLY A 162 9.39 5.97 12.22
N LEU A 163 10.30 5.56 11.34
CA LEU A 163 11.40 4.68 11.73
C LEU A 163 12.40 5.42 12.61
N GLN A 164 12.76 4.81 13.74
CA GLN A 164 13.71 5.36 14.71
C GLN A 164 14.69 4.28 15.18
N LEU A 165 15.95 4.66 15.37
CA LEU A 165 16.98 3.83 16.00
C LEU A 165 17.14 4.27 17.45
N VAL A 166 16.87 3.34 18.37
CA VAL A 166 16.83 3.59 19.82
C VAL A 166 18.03 2.88 20.45
N TYR A 167 18.85 3.60 21.19
CA TYR A 167 20.12 3.09 21.73
C TYR A 167 20.03 2.67 23.20
N GLU A 168 19.05 3.16 23.95
CA GLU A 168 18.89 2.87 25.37
C GLU A 168 17.42 2.83 25.81
N PRO A 169 17.09 2.14 26.92
CA PRO A 169 15.72 2.00 27.41
C PRO A 169 14.97 3.33 27.61
N ALA A 170 15.66 4.38 28.06
CA ALA A 170 15.06 5.68 28.34
C ALA A 170 14.43 6.35 27.10
N GLN A 171 14.91 6.01 25.90
CA GLN A 171 14.43 6.56 24.64
C GLN A 171 13.21 5.81 24.06
N LEU A 172 12.90 4.61 24.58
CA LEU A 172 11.92 3.72 23.97
C LEU A 172 10.50 4.30 23.99
N ARG A 173 10.07 4.84 25.13
CA ARG A 173 8.72 5.40 25.28
C ARG A 173 8.47 6.54 24.29
N HIS A 174 9.43 7.47 24.21
CA HIS A 174 9.34 8.58 23.26
C HIS A 174 9.27 8.08 21.82
N ALA A 175 10.08 7.08 21.45
CA ALA A 175 10.05 6.52 20.11
C ALA A 175 8.71 5.88 19.75
N VAL A 176 8.03 5.24 20.71
CA VAL A 176 6.68 4.65 20.52
C VAL A 176 5.60 5.71 20.47
N GLU A 177 5.69 6.79 21.25
CA GLU A 177 4.73 7.91 21.24
C GLU A 177 4.70 8.67 19.90
N MET A 178 5.81 8.65 19.15
CA MET A 178 5.96 9.38 17.89
C MET A 178 5.47 8.60 16.65
N ILE A 179 4.94 7.38 16.79
CA ILE A 179 4.56 6.49 15.68
C ILE A 179 3.14 5.95 15.75
#